data_AF-G9B4J7-F1
#
_entry.id   AF-G9B4J7-F1
#
_cell.length_a   1.000
_cell.length_b   1.000
_cell.length_c   1.000
_cell.angle_alpha   90.00
_cell.angle_beta   90.00
_cell.angle_gamma   90.00
#
_symmetry.space_group_name_H-M   'P 1'
#
loop_
_entity.id
_entity.type
_entity.pdbx_description
1 polymer ?
#
loop_
_entity_poly.entity_id
_entity_poly.type
_entity_poly.pdbx_seq_one_letter_code
_entity_poly.pdbx_strand_id
1 'polypeptide(L)'
;GLPYWDWTTAFTSLPVLVTEEKNNPFHHAHIDVVDTDTTRAPRPQLFEDPKHGDQSFFYRQIALALEQTNFCDFEVQFEIGHNAIHSWVGGSSPYGMSTLHYTAYDPLFYLHHSNTDRIWAIWQA
;
A
#
# COMPACT_ATOMS: atom_id res chain seq x y z
N GLY A 1 -18.22 1.39 -4.48
CA GLY A 1 -16.85 1.19 -4.99
C GLY A 1 -15.88 1.43 -3.87
N LEU A 2 -14.74 0.73 -3.85
CA LEU A 2 -13.69 0.96 -2.87
C LEU A 2 -12.86 2.19 -3.27
N PRO A 3 -12.57 3.12 -2.34
CA PRO A 3 -11.61 4.18 -2.62
C PRO A 3 -10.23 3.58 -2.86
N TYR A 4 -9.42 4.20 -3.72
CA TYR A 4 -8.02 3.85 -3.92
C TYR A 4 -7.14 4.89 -3.24
N TRP A 5 -6.02 4.44 -2.68
CA TRP A 5 -4.96 5.34 -2.21
C TRP A 5 -3.84 5.38 -3.24
N ASP A 6 -3.69 6.52 -3.93
CA ASP A 6 -2.65 6.69 -4.94
C ASP A 6 -1.27 6.96 -4.34
N TRP A 7 -0.64 5.89 -3.88
CA TRP A 7 0.71 5.90 -3.32
C TRP A 7 1.83 6.10 -4.37
N THR A 8 1.49 6.24 -5.67
CA THR A 8 2.48 6.64 -6.69
C THR A 8 2.78 8.13 -6.63
N THR A 9 1.84 8.92 -6.10
CA THR A 9 2.04 10.35 -5.84
C THR A 9 2.75 10.58 -4.52
N ALA A 10 3.41 11.73 -4.38
CA ALA A 10 4.08 12.14 -3.15
C ALA A 10 3.08 12.33 -2.00
N PHE A 11 3.39 11.80 -0.81
CA PHE A 11 2.55 11.96 0.37
C PHE A 11 3.38 11.99 1.67
N THR A 12 2.91 12.77 2.65
CA THR A 12 3.61 12.98 3.92
C THR A 12 3.01 12.20 5.09
N SER A 13 1.83 11.60 4.88
CA SER A 13 1.10 10.81 5.87
C SER A 13 0.24 9.76 5.18
N LEU A 14 -0.20 8.77 5.96
CA LEU A 14 -1.28 7.87 5.52
C LEU A 14 -2.59 8.66 5.31
N PRO A 15 -3.53 8.13 4.51
CA PRO A 15 -4.84 8.76 4.29
C PRO A 15 -5.61 8.96 5.60
N VAL A 16 -6.27 10.11 5.76
CA VAL A 16 -7.10 10.41 6.94
C VAL A 16 -8.17 9.33 7.18
N LEU A 17 -8.69 8.76 6.09
CA LEU A 17 -9.65 7.66 6.13
C LEU A 17 -9.18 6.50 7.00
N VAL A 18 -7.87 6.23 7.08
CA VAL A 18 -7.33 5.12 7.89
C VAL A 18 -6.63 5.57 9.16
N THR A 19 -6.46 6.87 9.40
CA THR A 19 -5.76 7.40 10.59
C THR A 19 -6.68 8.08 11.61
N GLU A 20 -7.90 8.46 11.24
CA GLU A 20 -8.86 9.00 12.21
C GLU A 20 -9.18 7.92 13.26
N GLU A 21 -8.98 8.19 14.55
CA GLU A 21 -9.13 7.19 15.61
C GLU A 21 -10.58 7.02 16.06
N LYS A 22 -11.38 8.10 16.01
CA LYS A 22 -12.71 8.11 16.61
C LYS A 22 -13.77 7.69 15.61
N ASN A 23 -14.56 6.69 15.98
CA ASN A 23 -15.72 6.21 15.20
C ASN A 23 -15.34 5.88 13.74
N ASN A 24 -14.16 5.31 13.52
CA ASN A 24 -13.64 5.03 12.20
C ASN A 24 -13.41 3.52 11.99
N PRO A 25 -14.25 2.83 11.20
CA PRO A 25 -14.08 1.41 10.92
C PRO A 25 -12.88 1.10 10.01
N PHE A 26 -12.24 2.11 9.41
CA PHE A 26 -11.04 1.95 8.59
C PHE A 26 -9.73 2.09 9.39
N HIS A 27 -9.82 2.49 10.67
CA HIS A 27 -8.64 2.67 11.51
C HIS A 27 -7.93 1.34 11.79
N HIS A 28 -8.71 0.33 12.18
CA HIS A 28 -8.25 -1.01 12.56
C HIS A 28 -9.41 -2.00 12.45
N ALA A 29 -9.10 -3.29 12.45
CA ALA A 29 -10.06 -4.36 12.59
C ALA A 29 -9.61 -5.34 13.68
N HIS A 30 -10.57 -6.01 14.32
CA HIS A 30 -10.30 -7.06 15.28
C HIS A 30 -10.02 -8.40 14.57
N ILE A 31 -9.06 -9.17 15.10
CA ILE A 31 -8.63 -10.46 14.57
C ILE A 31 -8.99 -11.55 15.58
N ASP A 32 -10.13 -12.21 15.36
CA ASP A 32 -10.70 -13.19 16.30
C ASP A 32 -9.74 -14.34 16.67
N VAL A 33 -8.91 -14.78 15.72
CA VAL A 33 -8.03 -15.95 15.92
C VAL A 33 -6.88 -15.71 16.90
N VAL A 34 -6.52 -14.44 17.13
CA VAL A 34 -5.44 -14.03 18.05
C VAL A 34 -5.89 -13.01 19.10
N ASP A 35 -7.20 -12.73 19.15
CA ASP A 35 -7.84 -11.79 20.10
C ASP A 35 -7.10 -10.44 20.17
N THR A 36 -6.82 -9.85 19.02
CA THR A 36 -6.06 -8.60 18.94
C THR A 36 -6.50 -7.77 17.73
N ASP A 37 -6.28 -6.47 17.79
CA ASP A 37 -6.57 -5.57 16.69
C ASP A 37 -5.38 -5.44 15.75
N THR A 38 -5.66 -5.17 14.48
CA THR A 38 -4.62 -4.87 13.48
C THR A 38 -3.80 -3.68 13.90
N THR A 39 -2.49 -3.74 13.71
CA THR A 39 -1.56 -2.67 14.08
C THR A 39 -0.64 -2.29 12.92
N ARG A 40 -0.32 -1.00 12.81
CA ARG A 40 0.57 -0.45 11.78
C ARG A 40 1.78 0.21 12.44
N ALA A 41 2.95 0.03 11.85
CA ALA A 41 4.17 0.71 12.27
C ALA A 41 4.90 1.31 11.05
N PRO A 42 4.35 2.37 10.43
CA PRO A 42 4.87 2.90 9.17
C PRO A 42 6.35 3.27 9.26
N ARG A 43 7.15 2.78 8.32
CA ARG A 43 8.58 3.11 8.23
C ARG A 43 8.77 4.55 7.71
N PRO A 44 9.78 5.31 8.19
CA PRO A 44 10.03 6.66 7.71
C PRO A 44 10.19 6.78 6.19
N GLN A 45 10.81 5.77 5.57
CA GLN A 45 11.02 5.69 4.11
C GLN A 45 9.73 5.78 3.31
N LEU A 46 8.58 5.43 3.91
CA LEU A 46 7.27 5.55 3.28
C LEU A 46 6.92 6.99 2.90
N PHE A 47 7.44 7.96 3.64
CA PHE A 47 7.16 9.39 3.47
C PHE A 47 8.38 10.16 2.95
N GLU A 48 9.47 9.46 2.65
CA GLU A 48 10.69 10.04 2.10
C GLU A 48 10.56 10.17 0.59
N ASP A 49 9.92 11.25 0.14
CA ASP A 49 10.06 11.68 -1.25
C ASP A 49 11.44 12.31 -1.48
N PRO A 50 12.06 12.07 -2.65
CA PRO A 50 13.33 12.70 -2.96
C PRO A 50 13.19 14.22 -2.99
N LYS A 51 14.11 14.91 -2.31
CA LYS A 51 14.16 16.38 -2.31
C LYS A 51 14.55 16.85 -3.71
N HIS A 52 13.62 17.54 -4.38
CA HIS A 52 13.77 18.29 -5.63
C HIS A 52 13.68 17.48 -6.92
N GLY A 53 12.58 17.66 -7.66
CA GLY A 53 12.44 17.31 -9.08
C GLY A 53 12.39 15.82 -9.42
N ASP A 54 12.90 14.95 -8.54
CA ASP A 54 12.86 13.51 -8.69
C ASP A 54 11.47 12.94 -8.34
N GLN A 55 11.07 11.92 -9.08
CA GLN A 55 9.81 11.21 -8.85
C GLN A 55 9.89 10.32 -7.61
N SER A 56 8.76 10.06 -6.96
CA SER A 56 8.70 9.19 -5.76
C SER A 56 9.29 7.80 -6.06
N PHE A 57 9.79 7.10 -5.04
CA PHE A 57 10.26 5.72 -5.19
C PHE A 57 9.19 4.85 -5.87
N PHE A 58 7.96 4.97 -5.39
CA PHE A 58 6.81 4.25 -5.90
C PHE A 58 6.47 4.60 -7.34
N TYR A 59 6.53 5.88 -7.71
CA TYR A 59 6.32 6.31 -9.09
C TYR A 59 7.31 5.60 -10.01
N ARG A 60 8.60 5.59 -9.67
CA ARG A 60 9.62 4.96 -10.54
C ARG A 60 9.40 3.46 -10.71
N GLN A 61 9.02 2.77 -9.64
CA GLN A 61 8.72 1.33 -9.71
C GLN A 61 7.51 1.05 -10.62
N ILE A 62 6.44 1.83 -10.47
CA ILE A 62 5.24 1.67 -11.29
C ILE A 62 5.45 2.11 -12.74
N ALA A 63 6.21 3.19 -12.98
CA ALA A 63 6.58 3.59 -14.34
C ALA A 63 7.37 2.47 -15.05
N LEU A 64 8.33 1.84 -14.37
CA LEU A 64 9.07 0.70 -14.91
C LEU A 64 8.16 -0.49 -15.22
N ALA A 65 7.19 -0.79 -14.35
CA ALA A 65 6.21 -1.84 -14.62
C ALA A 65 5.36 -1.52 -15.86
N LEU A 66 4.87 -0.29 -15.97
CA LEU A 66 4.02 0.17 -17.07
C LEU A 66 4.76 0.22 -18.43
N GLU A 67 6.09 0.29 -18.43
CA GLU A 67 6.91 0.19 -19.64
C GLU A 67 6.97 -1.24 -20.22
N GLN A 68 6.63 -2.26 -19.43
CA GLN A 68 6.70 -3.66 -19.88
C GLN A 68 5.56 -4.01 -20.82
N THR A 69 5.88 -4.62 -21.96
CA THR A 69 4.88 -5.06 -22.95
C THR A 69 4.43 -6.50 -22.73
N ASN A 70 5.27 -7.32 -22.08
CA ASN A 70 4.95 -8.69 -21.73
C ASN A 70 4.32 -8.75 -20.33
N PHE A 71 3.25 -9.53 -20.19
CA PHE A 71 2.57 -9.70 -18.90
C PHE A 71 3.50 -10.20 -17.79
N CYS A 72 4.36 -11.18 -18.08
CA CYS A 72 5.27 -11.76 -17.09
C CYS A 72 6.30 -10.73 -16.59
N ASP A 73 6.79 -9.87 -17.48
CA ASP A 73 7.74 -8.82 -17.09
C ASP A 73 7.05 -7.70 -16.31
N PHE A 74 5.83 -7.34 -16.71
CA PHE A 74 4.97 -6.39 -15.98
C PHE A 74 4.71 -6.87 -14.56
N GLU A 75 4.24 -8.11 -14.41
CA GLU A 75 3.76 -8.66 -13.15
C GLU A 75 4.87 -8.68 -12.08
N VAL A 76 6.09 -9.06 -12.46
CA VAL A 76 7.24 -9.07 -11.52
C VAL A 76 7.53 -7.67 -10.98
N GLN A 77 7.62 -6.66 -11.86
CA GLN A 77 7.91 -5.28 -11.42
C GLN A 77 6.75 -4.70 -10.61
N PHE A 78 5.53 -4.99 -11.03
CA PHE A 78 4.31 -4.55 -10.39
C PHE A 78 4.16 -5.13 -8.97
N GLU A 79 4.39 -6.43 -8.79
CA GLU A 79 4.31 -7.11 -7.50
C GLU A 79 5.38 -6.59 -6.53
N ILE A 80 6.59 -6.26 -7.00
CA ILE A 80 7.64 -5.66 -6.18
C ILE A 80 7.20 -4.30 -5.62
N GLY A 81 6.63 -3.43 -6.46
CA GLY A 81 6.09 -2.14 -6.03
C GLY A 81 4.95 -2.27 -5.03
N HIS A 82 4.05 -3.23 -5.26
CA HIS A 82 2.98 -3.61 -4.34
C HIS A 82 3.52 -4.05 -2.96
N ASN A 83 4.50 -4.96 -2.95
CA ASN A 83 5.07 -5.54 -1.72
C ASN A 83 5.80 -4.49 -0.87
N ALA A 84 6.33 -3.43 -1.48
CA ALA A 84 6.94 -2.33 -0.75
C ALA A 84 5.93 -1.61 0.17
N ILE A 85 4.68 -1.42 -0.28
CA ILE A 85 3.63 -0.81 0.55
C ILE A 85 3.28 -1.69 1.75
N HIS A 86 3.05 -2.99 1.52
CA HIS A 86 2.81 -3.96 2.60
C HIS A 86 3.91 -3.90 3.67
N SER A 87 5.17 -3.98 3.22
CA SER A 87 6.35 -3.96 4.09
C SER A 87 6.50 -2.64 4.88
N TRP A 88 6.29 -1.50 4.22
CA TRP A 88 6.56 -0.19 4.82
C TRP A 88 5.42 0.31 5.69
N VAL A 89 4.17 -0.02 5.37
CA VAL A 89 3.00 0.32 6.20
C VAL A 89 2.95 -0.55 7.47
N GLY A 90 3.15 -1.87 7.31
CA GLY A 90 3.13 -2.79 8.44
C GLY A 90 4.36 -2.64 9.33
N GLY A 91 5.53 -2.38 8.73
CA GLY A 91 6.78 -2.21 9.47
C GLY A 91 7.11 -3.44 10.32
N SER A 92 7.44 -3.21 11.58
CA SER A 92 7.73 -4.26 12.57
C SER A 92 6.49 -4.83 13.25
N SER A 93 5.28 -4.43 12.83
CA SER A 93 4.04 -4.95 13.41
C SER A 93 3.87 -6.43 13.10
N PRO A 94 3.58 -7.28 14.10
CA PRO A 94 3.25 -8.68 13.86
C PRO A 94 1.82 -8.90 13.35
N TYR A 95 0.91 -7.92 13.49
CA TYR A 95 -0.52 -8.04 13.16
C TYR A 95 -0.95 -6.99 12.13
N GLY A 96 -0.10 -6.74 11.14
CA GLY A 96 -0.30 -5.68 10.17
C GLY A 96 0.04 -6.08 8.74
N MET A 97 0.06 -5.06 7.88
CA MET A 97 0.27 -5.15 6.44
C MET A 97 1.59 -5.84 6.02
N SER A 98 2.59 -5.92 6.90
CA SER A 98 3.90 -6.52 6.58
C SER A 98 3.90 -8.05 6.67
N THR A 99 2.80 -8.67 7.06
CA THR A 99 2.68 -10.12 7.25
C THR A 99 1.58 -10.70 6.36
N LEU A 100 1.87 -11.80 5.66
CA LEU A 100 0.87 -12.47 4.83
C LEU A 100 -0.30 -13.03 5.65
N HIS A 101 -0.06 -13.40 6.91
CA HIS A 101 -1.09 -13.94 7.79
C HIS A 101 -2.15 -12.91 8.18
N TYR A 102 -1.76 -11.64 8.31
CA TYR A 102 -2.62 -10.61 8.92
C TYR A 102 -2.93 -9.42 8.00
N THR A 103 -2.21 -9.25 6.89
CA THR A 103 -2.37 -8.07 6.01
C THR A 103 -3.82 -7.81 5.58
N ALA A 104 -4.57 -8.86 5.25
CA ALA A 104 -5.95 -8.73 4.76
C ALA A 104 -6.98 -8.31 5.84
N TYR A 105 -6.62 -8.36 7.12
CA TYR A 105 -7.49 -7.89 8.20
C TYR A 105 -7.47 -6.37 8.30
N ASP A 106 -6.37 -5.72 7.93
CA ASP A 106 -6.24 -4.27 8.01
C ASP A 106 -7.09 -3.58 6.91
N PRO A 107 -8.03 -2.67 7.23
CA PRO A 107 -8.85 -2.01 6.22
C PRO A 107 -8.06 -1.26 5.12
N LEU A 108 -6.83 -0.83 5.42
CA LEU A 108 -5.93 -0.19 4.45
C LEU A 108 -5.54 -1.13 3.30
N PHE A 109 -5.59 -2.45 3.52
CA PHE A 109 -5.39 -3.47 2.50
C PHE A 109 -6.24 -3.20 1.26
N TYR A 110 -7.53 -2.91 1.46
CA TYR A 110 -8.47 -2.72 0.35
C TYR A 110 -8.24 -1.41 -0.40
N LEU A 111 -7.78 -0.36 0.27
CA LEU A 111 -7.41 0.90 -0.39
C LEU A 111 -6.14 0.72 -1.24
N HIS A 112 -5.18 -0.03 -0.70
CA HIS A 112 -3.95 -0.39 -1.41
C HIS A 112 -4.27 -1.24 -2.65
N HIS A 113 -5.01 -2.33 -2.49
CA HIS A 113 -5.38 -3.22 -3.60
C HIS A 113 -6.31 -2.56 -4.62
N SER A 114 -7.18 -1.63 -4.21
CA SER A 114 -7.95 -0.82 -5.17
C SER A 114 -7.04 0.04 -6.06
N ASN A 115 -5.94 0.58 -5.53
CA ASN A 115 -4.94 1.29 -6.35
C ASN A 115 -4.12 0.33 -7.23
N THR A 116 -3.76 -0.84 -6.70
CA THR A 116 -3.09 -1.92 -7.44
C THR A 116 -3.92 -2.33 -8.65
N ASP A 117 -5.20 -2.69 -8.45
CA ASP A 117 -6.12 -3.05 -9.55
C ASP A 117 -6.30 -1.90 -10.56
N ARG A 118 -6.33 -0.65 -10.08
CA ARG A 118 -6.35 0.53 -10.95
C ARG A 118 -5.10 0.60 -11.85
N ILE A 119 -3.90 0.39 -11.30
CA ILE A 119 -2.65 0.41 -12.08
C ILE A 119 -2.64 -0.73 -13.10
N TRP A 120 -3.11 -1.92 -12.73
CA TRP A 120 -3.26 -3.02 -13.68
C TRP A 120 -4.25 -2.67 -14.81
N ALA A 121 -5.38 -2.05 -14.48
CA ALA A 121 -6.32 -1.57 -15.50
C ALA A 121 -5.73 -0.51 -16.43
N ILE A 122 -4.82 0.35 -15.93
CA ILE A 122 -4.08 1.31 -16.75
C ILE A 122 -3.15 0.59 -17.73
N TRP A 123 -2.45 -0.46 -17.30
CA TRP A 123 -1.58 -1.26 -18.17
C TRP A 123 -2.36 -1.99 -19.28
N GLN A 124 -3.61 -2.40 -19.00
CA GLN A 124 -4.47 -3.07 -19.97
C GLN A 124 -5.09 -2.15 -21.04
N ALA A 125 -5.05 -0.82 -20.83
CA ALA A 125 -5.76 0.17 -21.65
C ALA A 125 -5.00 0.54 -22.94
#